data_AF-A0A4Y8SHX8-F1
#
_entry.id   AF-A0A4Y8SHX8-F1
#
_cell.length_a   1.000
_cell.length_b   1.000
_cell.length_c   1.000
_cell.angle_alpha   90.00
_cell.angle_beta   90.00
_cell.angle_gamma   90.00
#
_symmetry.space_group_name_H-M   'P 1'
#
loop_
_entity.id
_entity.type
_entity.pdbx_description
1 polymer ?
#
loop_
_entity_poly.entity_id
_entity_poly.type
_entity_poly.pdbx_seq_one_letter_code
_entity_poly.pdbx_strand_id
1 'polypeptide(L)'
;MELVEQLQKLIPWAAGLPLVPKMLVSLVIASVAALLLAVIWTTPSQEEVKSLEVVKTIVKDCYRRAVFTRTHAQMSHEAMFSSIAECRGRVQKLAPEVNSPELSQMTADLISALEGIERQNNNQQLDFKKIDFYKLEVLRRLTSLAGVVQVGYTIPTNLTEDVFFSKEEADMPPIPKLPISQ
;
A
#
# COMPACT_ATOMS: atom_id res chain seq x y z
N MET A 1 45.72 7.38 5.81
CA MET A 1 46.80 6.37 5.66
C MET A 1 46.41 5.04 6.28
N GLU A 2 45.79 5.02 7.46
CA GLU A 2 45.33 3.81 8.16
C GLU A 2 44.48 2.83 7.32
N LEU A 3 43.54 3.34 6.53
CA LEU A 3 42.63 2.50 5.72
C LEU A 3 43.37 1.76 4.58
N VAL A 4 44.47 2.34 4.09
CA VAL A 4 45.31 1.75 3.04
C VAL A 4 46.15 0.60 3.58
N GLU A 5 46.68 0.75 4.80
CA GLU A 5 47.43 -0.32 5.49
C GLU A 5 46.54 -1.51 5.85
N GLN A 6 45.29 -1.26 6.25
CA GLN A 6 44.32 -2.32 6.53
C GLN A 6 43.93 -3.11 5.26
N LEU A 7 43.77 -2.42 4.12
CA LEU A 7 43.53 -3.06 2.82
C LEU A 7 44.74 -3.85 2.31
N GLN A 8 45.96 -3.39 2.58
CA GLN A 8 47.19 -4.10 2.22
C GLN A 8 47.36 -5.44 2.96
N LYS A 9 46.83 -5.54 4.19
CA LYS A 9 46.77 -6.83 4.92
C LYS A 9 45.81 -7.83 4.30
N LEU A 10 44.76 -7.36 3.63
CA LEU A 10 43.73 -8.20 3.01
C LEU A 10 44.10 -8.64 1.58
N ILE A 11 44.99 -7.90 0.90
CA ILE A 11 45.35 -8.12 -0.50
C ILE A 11 46.88 -8.05 -0.65
N PRO A 12 47.63 -9.13 -0.36
CA PRO A 12 49.09 -9.11 -0.29
C PRO A 12 49.76 -8.79 -1.65
N TRP A 13 49.09 -9.05 -2.77
CA TRP A 13 49.60 -8.73 -4.11
C TRP A 13 49.61 -7.22 -4.41
N ALA A 14 48.86 -6.40 -3.66
CA ALA A 14 48.78 -4.97 -3.88
C ALA A 14 50.01 -4.21 -3.34
N ALA A 15 50.85 -4.85 -2.50
CA ALA A 15 52.00 -4.23 -1.86
C ALA A 15 53.09 -3.77 -2.86
N GLY A 16 53.27 -4.51 -3.96
CA GLY A 16 54.36 -4.28 -4.94
C GLY A 16 54.08 -3.23 -6.02
N LEU A 17 52.87 -2.65 -6.08
CA LEU A 17 52.51 -1.72 -7.17
C LEU A 17 53.07 -0.29 -6.95
N PRO A 18 53.45 0.44 -8.01
CA PRO A 18 53.78 1.86 -7.91
C PRO A 18 52.56 2.70 -7.49
N LEU A 19 52.80 3.93 -7.01
CA LEU A 19 51.78 4.75 -6.34
C LEU A 19 50.51 5.00 -7.17
N VAL A 20 50.68 5.23 -8.48
CA VAL A 20 49.58 5.57 -9.41
C VAL A 20 48.58 4.42 -9.61
N PRO A 21 49.00 3.19 -9.97
CA PRO A 21 48.05 2.07 -10.07
C PRO A 21 47.40 1.68 -8.74
N LYS A 22 48.07 1.89 -7.59
CA LYS A 22 47.45 1.70 -6.26
C LYS A 22 46.24 2.62 -6.05
N MET A 23 46.37 3.89 -6.44
CA MET A 23 45.27 4.86 -6.34
C MET A 23 44.09 4.48 -7.25
N LEU A 24 44.37 4.03 -8.48
CA LEU A 24 43.33 3.57 -9.41
C LEU A 24 42.57 2.35 -8.85
N VAL A 25 43.27 1.34 -8.35
CA VAL A 25 42.64 0.15 -7.76
C VAL A 25 41.80 0.52 -6.53
N SER A 26 42.31 1.39 -5.65
CA SER A 26 41.54 1.89 -4.50
C SER A 26 40.27 2.63 -4.92
N LEU A 27 40.35 3.45 -5.97
CA LEU A 27 39.20 4.20 -6.50
C LEU A 27 38.14 3.26 -7.08
N VAL A 28 38.57 2.23 -7.81
CA VAL A 28 37.68 1.19 -8.35
C VAL A 28 37.00 0.41 -7.23
N ILE A 29 37.75 -0.01 -6.20
CA ILE A 29 37.16 -0.73 -5.06
C ILE A 29 36.17 0.16 -4.31
N ALA A 30 36.53 1.42 -4.04
CA ALA A 30 35.67 2.36 -3.33
C ALA A 30 34.38 2.65 -4.12
N SER A 31 34.46 2.82 -5.43
CA SER A 31 33.29 3.03 -6.30
C SER A 31 32.38 1.80 -6.36
N VAL A 32 32.95 0.59 -6.45
CA VAL A 32 32.18 -0.66 -6.40
C VAL A 32 31.49 -0.82 -5.04
N ALA A 33 32.19 -0.55 -3.94
CA ALA A 33 31.62 -0.62 -2.59
C ALA A 33 30.48 0.40 -2.40
N ALA A 34 30.65 1.63 -2.89
CA ALA A 34 29.61 2.65 -2.87
C ALA A 34 28.39 2.25 -3.70
N LEU A 35 28.60 1.65 -4.87
CA LEU A 35 27.52 1.08 -5.70
C LEU A 35 26.78 -0.05 -4.99
N LEU A 36 27.49 -0.99 -4.35
CA LEU A 36 26.87 -2.09 -3.62
C LEU A 36 26.05 -1.59 -2.43
N LEU A 37 26.58 -0.62 -1.67
CA LEU A 37 25.85 0.01 -0.57
C LEU A 37 24.61 0.74 -1.08
N ALA A 38 24.72 1.48 -2.19
CA ALA A 38 23.57 2.14 -2.81
C ALA A 38 22.51 1.13 -3.28
N VAL A 39 22.92 -0.01 -3.87
CA VAL A 39 22.00 -1.07 -4.27
C VAL A 39 21.27 -1.66 -3.06
N ILE A 40 22.00 -2.02 -1.99
CA ILE A 40 21.39 -2.56 -0.76
C ILE A 40 20.42 -1.57 -0.13
N TRP A 41 20.73 -0.28 -0.15
CA TRP A 41 19.85 0.77 0.38
C TRP A 41 18.64 1.09 -0.49
N THR A 42 18.68 0.79 -1.79
CA THR A 42 17.63 1.17 -2.73
C THR A 42 16.72 0.02 -3.13
N THR A 43 17.13 -1.24 -2.92
CA THR A 43 16.28 -2.39 -3.19
C THR A 43 15.28 -2.60 -2.04
N PRO A 44 13.96 -2.52 -2.30
CA PRO A 44 12.97 -2.87 -1.30
C PRO A 44 13.17 -4.33 -0.87
N SER A 45 13.02 -4.59 0.42
CA SER A 45 13.12 -5.94 0.96
C SER A 45 12.04 -6.85 0.35
N GLN A 46 12.30 -8.16 0.29
CA GLN A 46 11.29 -9.12 -0.21
C GLN A 46 9.97 -9.05 0.59
N GLU A 47 10.05 -8.71 1.88
CA GLU A 47 8.89 -8.52 2.76
C GLU A 47 8.07 -7.29 2.40
N GLU A 48 8.71 -6.19 2.00
CA GLU A 48 8.01 -4.99 1.51
C GLU A 48 7.30 -5.27 0.19
N VAL A 49 7.95 -5.96 -0.75
CA VAL A 49 7.33 -6.34 -2.03
C VAL A 49 6.11 -7.23 -1.81
N LYS A 50 6.21 -8.21 -0.90
CA LYS A 50 5.07 -9.06 -0.52
C LYS A 50 3.94 -8.23 0.11
N SER A 51 4.28 -7.33 1.02
CA SER A 51 3.30 -6.46 1.69
C SER A 51 2.55 -5.58 0.69
N LEU A 52 3.24 -5.05 -0.34
CA LEU A 52 2.62 -4.27 -1.40
C LEU A 52 1.63 -5.10 -2.23
N GLU A 53 1.95 -6.35 -2.58
CA GLU A 53 1.04 -7.23 -3.32
C GLU A 53 -0.19 -7.63 -2.48
N VAL A 54 -0.02 -7.86 -1.17
CA VAL A 54 -1.14 -8.09 -0.24
C VAL A 54 -2.04 -6.86 -0.17
N VAL A 55 -1.47 -5.66 0.02
CA VAL A 55 -2.26 -4.41 0.06
C VAL A 55 -2.98 -4.14 -1.26
N LYS A 56 -2.33 -4.43 -2.40
CA LYS A 56 -2.96 -4.34 -3.72
C LYS A 56 -4.15 -5.29 -3.85
N THR A 57 -4.07 -6.47 -3.24
CA THR A 57 -5.19 -7.40 -3.13
C THR A 57 -6.30 -6.83 -2.24
N ILE A 58 -5.97 -6.27 -1.08
CA ILE A 58 -6.92 -5.59 -0.17
C ILE A 58 -7.69 -4.48 -0.91
N VAL A 59 -6.98 -3.60 -1.62
CA VAL A 59 -7.58 -2.49 -2.36
C VAL A 59 -8.52 -2.99 -3.46
N LYS A 60 -8.16 -4.07 -4.15
CA LYS A 60 -9.03 -4.69 -5.17
C LYS A 60 -10.26 -5.37 -4.57
N ASP A 61 -10.10 -6.07 -3.46
CA ASP A 61 -11.15 -6.87 -2.82
C ASP A 61 -12.17 -6.03 -2.04
N CYS A 62 -11.74 -4.87 -1.51
CA CYS A 62 -12.62 -3.91 -0.84
C CYS A 62 -13.29 -2.91 -1.79
N TYR A 63 -13.09 -3.10 -3.09
CA TYR A 63 -13.85 -2.40 -4.12
C TYR A 63 -15.26 -2.97 -4.18
N ARG A 64 -16.12 -2.50 -3.26
CA ARG A 64 -17.52 -2.93 -3.21
C ARG A 64 -18.45 -1.74 -3.19
N ARG A 65 -19.52 -1.86 -3.97
CA ARG A 65 -20.61 -0.87 -4.12
C ARG A 65 -21.04 -0.20 -2.82
N ALA A 66 -21.10 -0.93 -1.70
CA ALA A 66 -21.57 -0.42 -0.42
C ALA A 66 -20.65 0.63 0.25
N VAL A 67 -19.36 0.63 -0.07
CA VAL A 67 -18.38 1.59 0.49
C VAL A 67 -18.50 2.96 -0.20
N PHE A 68 -18.80 2.98 -1.50
CA PHE A 68 -18.76 4.18 -2.34
C PHE A 68 -20.12 4.87 -2.51
N THR A 69 -21.24 4.20 -2.19
CA THR A 69 -22.58 4.77 -2.32
C THR A 69 -23.08 5.40 -1.03
N ARG A 70 -23.68 6.61 -1.10
CA ARG A 70 -24.43 7.18 0.03
C ARG A 70 -25.47 6.21 0.54
N THR A 71 -25.65 6.20 1.85
CA THR A 71 -26.68 5.41 2.50
C THR A 71 -28.04 5.86 1.91
N HIS A 72 -28.84 4.92 1.39
CA HIS A 72 -30.13 5.12 0.68
C HIS A 72 -30.14 5.39 -0.83
N ALA A 73 -29.01 5.56 -1.52
CA ALA A 73 -29.06 5.89 -2.94
C ALA A 73 -29.36 4.68 -3.86
N GLN A 74 -28.84 3.48 -3.56
CA GLN A 74 -28.74 2.40 -4.57
C GLN A 74 -28.82 0.94 -4.05
N MET A 75 -29.02 0.71 -2.74
CA MET A 75 -29.14 -0.65 -2.19
C MET A 75 -29.88 -0.68 -0.84
N SER A 76 -30.41 -1.86 -0.48
CA SER A 76 -31.01 -2.09 0.83
C SER A 76 -29.96 -2.00 1.95
N HIS A 77 -30.39 -1.64 3.16
CA HIS A 77 -29.50 -1.54 4.32
C HIS A 77 -28.80 -2.86 4.64
N GLU A 78 -29.52 -3.97 4.57
CA GLU A 78 -28.98 -5.32 4.76
C GLU A 78 -27.86 -5.63 3.76
N ALA A 79 -28.09 -5.37 2.47
CA ALA A 79 -27.09 -5.59 1.42
C ALA A 79 -25.85 -4.69 1.61
N MET A 80 -26.05 -3.45 2.07
CA MET A 80 -24.97 -2.52 2.37
C MET A 80 -24.08 -3.04 3.50
N PHE A 81 -24.67 -3.39 4.65
CA PHE A 81 -23.91 -3.87 5.80
C PHE A 81 -23.27 -5.24 5.53
N SER A 82 -23.95 -6.14 4.82
CA SER A 82 -23.39 -7.42 4.38
C SER A 82 -22.15 -7.21 3.50
N SER A 83 -22.23 -6.31 2.52
CA SER A 83 -21.09 -5.99 1.67
C SER A 83 -19.91 -5.35 2.43
N ILE A 84 -20.18 -4.51 3.43
CA ILE A 84 -19.14 -3.91 4.28
C ILE A 84 -18.48 -4.98 5.15
N ALA A 85 -19.28 -5.88 5.75
CA ALA A 85 -18.78 -7.00 6.54
C ALA A 85 -17.93 -7.97 5.72
N GLU A 86 -18.31 -8.23 4.48
CA GLU A 86 -17.48 -9.03 3.57
C GLU A 86 -16.15 -8.35 3.22
N CYS A 87 -16.13 -7.04 2.97
CA CYS A 87 -14.87 -6.31 2.77
C CYS A 87 -14.02 -6.38 4.05
N ARG A 88 -14.57 -6.05 5.22
CA ARG A 88 -13.84 -6.14 6.50
C ARG A 88 -13.26 -7.53 6.73
N GLY A 89 -14.05 -8.59 6.55
CA GLY A 89 -13.59 -9.97 6.72
C GLY A 89 -12.41 -10.31 5.81
N ARG A 90 -12.41 -9.80 4.57
CA ARG A 90 -11.28 -9.95 3.64
C ARG A 90 -10.05 -9.18 4.11
N VAL A 91 -10.19 -7.91 4.50
CA VAL A 91 -9.06 -7.12 5.02
C VAL A 91 -8.47 -7.77 6.26
N GLN A 92 -9.29 -8.20 7.22
CA GLN A 92 -8.83 -8.83 8.46
C GLN A 92 -8.10 -10.15 8.20
N LYS A 93 -8.51 -10.91 7.18
CA LYS A 93 -7.81 -12.13 6.78
C LYS A 93 -6.42 -11.86 6.19
N LEU A 94 -6.28 -10.77 5.42
CA LEU A 94 -5.05 -10.40 4.72
C LEU A 94 -4.10 -9.55 5.57
N ALA A 95 -4.60 -8.82 6.55
CA ALA A 95 -3.82 -7.90 7.38
C ALA A 95 -2.61 -8.53 8.07
N PRO A 96 -2.65 -9.78 8.59
CA PRO A 96 -1.48 -10.43 9.17
C PRO A 96 -0.33 -10.69 8.19
N GLU A 97 -0.59 -10.63 6.88
CA GLU A 97 0.44 -10.82 5.84
C GLU A 97 1.14 -9.51 5.43
N VAL A 98 0.73 -8.37 6.00
CA VAL A 98 1.31 -7.05 5.76
C VAL A 98 2.40 -6.79 6.81
N ASN A 99 3.66 -7.02 6.42
CA ASN A 99 4.82 -6.92 7.30
C ASN A 99 5.45 -5.52 7.34
N SER A 100 5.22 -4.69 6.32
CA SER A 100 5.66 -3.29 6.33
C SER A 100 4.91 -2.52 7.44
N PRO A 101 5.61 -1.89 8.40
CA PRO A 101 4.97 -1.20 9.51
C PRO A 101 4.00 -0.09 9.06
N GLU A 102 4.39 0.67 8.03
CA GLU A 102 3.56 1.74 7.46
C GLU A 102 2.28 1.16 6.85
N LEU A 103 2.41 0.17 5.96
CA LEU A 103 1.27 -0.47 5.32
C LEU A 103 0.37 -1.20 6.33
N SER A 104 0.96 -1.78 7.37
CA SER A 104 0.24 -2.46 8.44
C SER A 104 -0.62 -1.45 9.21
N GLN A 105 -0.07 -0.29 9.59
CA GLN A 105 -0.83 0.78 10.23
C GLN A 105 -1.95 1.31 9.33
N MET A 106 -1.68 1.55 8.04
CA MET A 106 -2.71 1.99 7.10
C MET A 106 -3.83 0.96 6.94
N THR A 107 -3.49 -0.33 6.97
CA THR A 107 -4.47 -1.44 6.91
C THR A 107 -5.29 -1.51 8.19
N ALA A 108 -4.68 -1.31 9.36
CA ALA A 108 -5.39 -1.23 10.65
C ALA A 108 -6.36 -0.04 10.70
N ASP A 109 -5.94 1.13 10.20
CA ASP A 109 -6.81 2.31 10.08
C ASP A 109 -8.03 2.03 9.20
N LEU A 110 -7.85 1.31 8.08
CA LEU A 110 -8.94 0.88 7.20
C LEU A 110 -9.93 -0.04 7.92
N ILE A 111 -9.44 -1.04 8.67
CA ILE A 111 -10.27 -1.95 9.46
C ILE A 111 -11.09 -1.16 10.50
N SER A 112 -10.44 -0.25 11.22
CA SER A 112 -11.09 0.59 12.24
C SER A 112 -12.26 1.42 11.67
N ALA A 113 -12.07 1.98 10.46
CA ALA A 113 -13.12 2.72 9.77
C ALA A 113 -14.30 1.81 9.36
N LEU A 114 -14.02 0.61 8.82
CA LEU A 114 -15.06 -0.38 8.47
C LEU A 114 -15.85 -0.83 9.71
N GLU A 115 -15.17 -1.11 10.82
CA GLU A 115 -15.80 -1.44 12.11
C GLU A 115 -16.63 -0.28 12.67
N GLY A 116 -16.24 0.97 12.39
CA GLY A 116 -17.02 2.16 12.72
C GLY A 116 -18.41 2.13 12.07
N ILE A 117 -18.48 1.70 10.79
CA ILE A 117 -19.74 1.54 10.06
C ILE A 117 -20.58 0.42 10.68
N GLU A 118 -19.99 -0.77 10.86
CA GLU A 118 -20.71 -1.93 11.40
C GLU A 118 -21.24 -1.71 12.81
N ARG A 119 -20.52 -0.96 13.65
CA ARG A 119 -21.02 -0.58 14.98
C ARG A 119 -22.34 0.19 14.92
N GLN A 120 -22.59 0.94 13.84
CA GLN A 120 -23.87 1.63 13.68
C GLN A 120 -25.02 0.66 13.39
N ASN A 121 -24.75 -0.48 12.74
CA ASN A 121 -25.77 -1.50 12.44
C ASN A 121 -26.39 -2.11 13.72
N ASN A 122 -25.61 -2.17 14.80
CA ASN A 122 -26.04 -2.76 16.06
C ASN A 122 -26.81 -1.77 16.97
N ASN A 123 -26.94 -0.51 16.56
CA ASN A 123 -27.67 0.49 17.33
C ASN A 123 -29.18 0.37 17.08
N GLN A 124 -30.00 0.60 18.12
CA GLN A 124 -31.46 0.62 18.00
C GLN A 124 -31.96 1.66 16.99
N GLN A 125 -31.21 2.74 16.77
CA GLN A 125 -31.48 3.75 15.77
C GLN A 125 -30.20 4.00 14.95
N LEU A 126 -30.32 3.86 13.62
CA LEU A 126 -29.22 4.12 12.70
C LEU A 126 -28.93 5.62 12.63
N ASP A 127 -27.67 5.99 12.92
CA ASP A 127 -27.17 7.33 12.67
C ASP A 127 -26.50 7.37 11.28
N PHE A 128 -27.28 7.79 10.28
CA PHE A 128 -26.82 7.87 8.89
C PHE A 128 -25.67 8.87 8.71
N LYS A 129 -25.61 9.96 9.49
CA LYS A 129 -24.50 10.91 9.41
C LYS A 129 -23.20 10.26 9.85
N LYS A 130 -23.27 9.44 10.89
CA LYS A 130 -22.12 8.70 11.40
C LYS A 130 -21.69 7.57 10.46
N ILE A 131 -22.64 6.88 9.83
CA ILE A 131 -22.35 5.89 8.77
C ILE A 131 -21.61 6.57 7.60
N ASP A 132 -22.13 7.68 7.10
CA ASP A 132 -21.54 8.41 5.98
C ASP A 132 -20.16 8.98 6.33
N PHE A 133 -19.96 9.45 7.58
CA PHE A 133 -18.64 9.84 8.08
C PHE A 133 -17.62 8.69 7.98
N TYR A 134 -17.97 7.50 8.47
CA TYR A 134 -17.06 6.37 8.39
C TYR A 134 -16.84 5.86 6.96
N LYS A 135 -17.86 5.93 6.09
CA LYS A 135 -17.67 5.64 4.66
C LYS A 135 -16.65 6.57 4.03
N LEU A 136 -16.74 7.88 4.26
CA LEU A 136 -15.73 8.85 3.81
C LEU A 136 -14.34 8.51 4.32
N GLU A 137 -14.22 8.08 5.57
CA GLU A 137 -12.94 7.68 6.14
C GLU A 137 -12.39 6.43 5.44
N VAL A 138 -13.23 5.41 5.18
CA VAL A 138 -12.85 4.23 4.37
C VAL A 138 -12.36 4.66 2.98
N LEU A 139 -13.08 5.56 2.30
CA LEU A 139 -12.68 6.08 0.99
C LEU A 139 -11.30 6.75 1.03
N ARG A 140 -11.07 7.58 2.04
CA ARG A 140 -9.78 8.25 2.24
C ARG A 140 -8.66 7.24 2.44
N ARG A 141 -8.86 6.22 3.28
CA ARG A 141 -7.84 5.18 3.53
C ARG A 141 -7.56 4.32 2.30
N LEU A 142 -8.60 3.93 1.57
CA LEU A 142 -8.45 3.20 0.32
C LEU A 142 -7.71 4.03 -0.74
N THR A 143 -7.96 5.35 -0.80
CA THR A 143 -7.25 6.26 -1.71
C THR A 143 -5.76 6.35 -1.36
N SER A 144 -5.44 6.51 -0.07
CA SER A 144 -4.05 6.52 0.39
C SER A 144 -3.33 5.20 0.08
N LEU A 145 -3.95 4.06 0.40
CA LEU A 145 -3.40 2.74 0.09
C LEU A 145 -3.20 2.56 -1.42
N ALA A 146 -4.20 2.89 -2.24
CA ALA A 146 -4.13 2.81 -3.70
C ALA A 146 -2.98 3.65 -4.28
N GLY A 147 -2.72 4.83 -3.71
CA GLY A 147 -1.60 5.68 -4.08
C GLY A 147 -0.24 5.03 -3.81
N VAL A 148 -0.08 4.39 -2.64
CA VAL A 148 1.16 3.71 -2.27
C VAL A 148 1.43 2.49 -3.15
N VAL A 149 0.40 1.68 -3.45
CA VAL A 149 0.53 0.50 -4.33
C VAL A 149 0.37 0.82 -5.82
N GLN A 150 0.40 2.11 -6.20
CA GLN A 150 0.32 2.62 -7.58
C GLN A 150 -0.81 2.04 -8.41
N VAL A 151 -1.95 1.78 -7.77
CA VAL A 151 -3.08 1.24 -8.50
C VAL A 151 -3.91 2.39 -9.03
N GLY A 152 -3.81 2.58 -10.34
CA GLY A 152 -4.45 3.70 -11.01
C GLY A 152 -5.96 3.56 -10.98
N TYR A 153 -6.62 4.27 -10.07
CA TYR A 153 -8.07 4.22 -9.91
C TYR A 153 -8.67 5.63 -9.81
N THR A 154 -9.98 5.71 -10.02
CA THR A 154 -10.78 6.92 -9.85
C THR A 154 -11.66 6.68 -8.62
N ILE A 155 -11.17 7.08 -7.46
CA ILE A 155 -11.95 7.03 -6.21
C ILE A 155 -12.64 8.39 -6.05
N PRO A 156 -13.96 8.43 -5.79
CA PRO A 156 -14.64 9.69 -5.55
C PRO A 156 -14.08 10.35 -4.28
N THR A 157 -13.82 11.65 -4.35
CA THR A 157 -13.34 12.45 -3.20
C THR A 157 -14.44 12.76 -2.19
N ASN A 158 -15.71 12.59 -2.58
CA ASN A 158 -16.88 12.81 -1.75
C ASN A 158 -17.92 11.73 -2.00
N LEU A 159 -18.78 11.47 -1.01
CA LEU A 159 -19.97 10.66 -1.22
C LEU A 159 -20.92 11.41 -2.18
N THR A 160 -21.22 10.84 -3.33
CA THR A 160 -22.13 11.44 -4.32
C THR A 160 -23.58 11.06 -4.04
N GLU A 161 -24.52 11.97 -4.35
CA GLU A 161 -25.96 11.64 -4.41
C GLU A 161 -26.28 10.88 -5.71
N ASP A 162 -25.54 11.20 -6.78
CA ASP A 162 -25.63 10.53 -8.07
C ASP A 162 -24.89 9.18 -8.07
N VAL A 163 -25.31 8.32 -9.00
CA VAL A 163 -24.72 7.01 -9.25
C VAL A 163 -23.29 7.18 -9.80
N PHE A 164 -22.30 7.03 -8.92
CA PHE A 164 -20.88 7.09 -9.32
C PHE A 164 -20.43 5.83 -10.07
N PHE A 165 -21.01 4.67 -9.74
CA PHE A 165 -20.80 3.39 -10.43
C PHE A 165 -22.15 2.71 -10.61
N SER A 166 -22.41 2.15 -11.80
CA SER A 166 -23.47 1.17 -11.99
C SER A 166 -23.26 -0.05 -11.08
N LYS A 167 -24.31 -0.85 -10.90
CA LYS A 167 -24.21 -2.07 -10.10
C LYS A 167 -23.10 -2.99 -10.61
N GLU A 168 -23.05 -3.15 -11.92
CA GLU A 168 -22.08 -3.97 -12.63
C GLU A 168 -20.66 -3.41 -12.47
N GLU A 169 -20.46 -2.09 -12.60
CA GLU A 169 -19.15 -1.45 -12.40
C GLU A 169 -18.63 -1.58 -10.97
N ALA A 170 -19.50 -1.46 -9.98
CA ALA A 170 -19.12 -1.51 -8.58
C ALA A 170 -18.90 -2.94 -8.04
N ASP A 171 -19.37 -3.94 -8.78
CA ASP A 171 -19.15 -5.36 -8.47
C ASP A 171 -17.94 -5.93 -9.25
N MET A 172 -17.38 -5.17 -10.21
CA MET A 172 -16.16 -5.53 -10.94
C MET A 172 -14.89 -5.09 -10.20
N PRO A 173 -13.82 -5.91 -10.20
CA PRO A 173 -12.53 -5.49 -9.67
C PRO A 173 -11.99 -4.33 -10.51
N PRO A 174 -11.28 -3.39 -9.88
CA PRO A 174 -10.92 -2.17 -10.57
C PRO A 174 -9.80 -2.44 -11.62
N ILE A 175 -9.95 -1.86 -12.81
CA ILE A 175 -9.06 -2.09 -13.97
C ILE A 175 -7.78 -1.27 -13.76
N PRO A 176 -6.57 -1.86 -13.76
CA PRO A 176 -5.33 -1.12 -13.64
C PRO A 176 -5.24 -0.06 -14.76
N LYS A 177 -5.00 1.22 -14.43
CA LYS A 177 -4.60 2.19 -15.47
C LYS A 177 -3.31 1.67 -16.11
N LEU A 178 -3.35 1.43 -17.41
CA LEU A 178 -2.15 1.21 -18.21
C LEU A 178 -1.18 2.37 -17.95
N PRO A 179 0.14 2.11 -17.81
CA PRO A 179 1.11 3.18 -17.71
C PRO A 179 0.94 4.08 -18.93
N ILE A 180 0.77 5.38 -18.69
CA ILE A 180 0.73 6.38 -19.76
C ILE A 180 2.09 6.27 -20.45
N SER A 181 2.12 5.69 -21.64
CA SER A 181 3.26 5.80 -22.54
C SER A 181 3.45 7.29 -22.83
N GLN A 182 4.43 7.90 -22.19
CA GLN A 182 4.99 9.17 -22.63
C GLN A 182 5.93 8.92 -23.81
#